data_AF-A0A5E4MI24-F1
#
_entry.id   AF-A0A5E4MI24-F1
#
_cell.length_a   1.000
_cell.length_b   1.000
_cell.length_c   1.000
_cell.angle_alpha   90.00
_cell.angle_beta   90.00
_cell.angle_gamma   90.00
#
_symmetry.space_group_name_H-M   'P 1'
#
loop_
_entity.id
_entity.type
_entity.pdbx_description
1 polymer ?
#
loop_
_entity_poly.entity_id
_entity_poly.type
_entity_poly.pdbx_seq_one_letter_code
_entity_poly.pdbx_strand_id
1 'polypeptide(L)'
;MHDREWREILSKINHGQYLSYRSMINTIKGDLAKKHPHIYEEWKKEKFNINHLFSLQDEDMRYKYTLLHIFVYYGLEGAIKSLLAGENAEGEEDIELSV
;
A
#
# COMPACT_ATOMS: atom_id res chain seq x y z
N MET A 1 11.87 7.27 0.40
CA MET A 1 11.70 6.79 1.78
C MET A 1 12.68 5.66 2.01
N HIS A 2 13.38 5.62 3.13
CA HIS A 2 14.37 4.60 3.45
C HIS A 2 13.68 3.29 3.88
N ASP A 3 14.37 2.15 3.70
CA ASP A 3 13.92 0.83 4.13
C ASP A 3 13.43 0.81 5.60
N ARG A 4 14.17 1.45 6.53
CA ARG A 4 13.79 1.52 7.94
C ARG A 4 12.42 2.18 8.18
N GLU A 5 12.09 3.20 7.38
CA GLU A 5 10.84 3.95 7.52
C GLU A 5 9.67 3.10 7.01
N TRP A 6 9.88 2.33 5.93
CA TRP A 6 8.93 1.32 5.49
C TRP A 6 8.70 0.24 6.55
N ARG A 7 9.76 -0.31 7.16
CA ARG A 7 9.61 -1.29 8.25
C ARG A 7 8.75 -0.78 9.40
N GLU A 8 8.92 0.47 9.80
CA GLU A 8 8.11 1.06 10.87
C GLU A 8 6.62 1.12 10.51
N ILE A 9 6.28 1.57 9.29
CA ILE A 9 4.88 1.65 8.82
C ILE A 9 4.28 0.24 8.75
N LEU A 10 5.03 -0.69 8.16
CA LEU A 10 4.57 -2.05 7.89
C LEU A 10 4.53 -2.94 9.14
N SER A 11 5.29 -2.62 10.19
CA SER A 11 5.24 -3.33 11.47
C SER A 11 3.81 -3.40 12.03
N LYS A 12 3.01 -2.34 11.84
CA LYS A 12 1.61 -2.24 12.29
C LYS A 12 0.67 -3.17 11.53
N ILE A 13 1.07 -3.61 10.35
CA ILE A 13 0.30 -4.48 9.46
C ILE A 13 0.64 -5.95 9.75
N ASN A 14 1.85 -6.24 10.23
CA ASN A 14 2.39 -7.59 10.40
C ASN A 14 1.92 -8.33 11.67
N HIS A 15 1.08 -7.73 12.52
CA HIS A 15 0.69 -8.31 13.82
C HIS A 15 -0.47 -9.33 13.77
N GLY A 16 -0.55 -10.16 12.72
CA GLY A 16 -1.36 -11.39 12.72
C GLY A 16 -2.87 -11.24 12.63
N GLN A 17 -3.40 -10.02 12.40
CA GLN A 17 -4.81 -9.84 12.10
C GLN A 17 -5.02 -9.86 10.58
N TYR A 18 -6.06 -10.58 10.13
CA TYR A 18 -6.60 -10.42 8.78
C TYR A 18 -7.08 -8.97 8.62
N LEU A 19 -6.19 -8.09 8.19
CA LEU A 19 -6.53 -6.72 7.86
C LEU A 19 -7.24 -6.75 6.51
N SER A 20 -8.45 -6.20 6.45
CA SER A 20 -9.12 -5.97 5.18
C SER A 20 -8.26 -5.04 4.32
N TYR A 21 -8.40 -5.12 2.99
CA TYR A 21 -7.76 -4.18 2.06
C TYR A 21 -7.91 -2.73 2.53
N ARG A 22 -9.13 -2.34 2.91
CA ARG A 22 -9.44 -0.99 3.39
C ARG A 22 -8.69 -0.62 4.68
N SER A 23 -8.63 -1.50 5.69
CA SER A 23 -7.95 -1.16 6.96
C SER A 23 -6.44 -1.07 6.78
N MET A 24 -5.86 -1.96 5.95
CA MET A 24 -4.45 -1.95 5.59
C MET A 24 -4.08 -0.65 4.85
N ILE A 25 -4.79 -0.31 3.77
CA ILE A 25 -4.53 0.91 2.99
C ILE A 25 -4.70 2.17 3.84
N ASN A 26 -5.72 2.23 4.70
CA ASN A 26 -5.93 3.36 5.61
C ASN A 26 -4.80 3.51 6.63
N THR A 27 -4.23 2.39 7.11
CA THR A 27 -3.08 2.41 8.02
C THR A 27 -1.86 3.03 7.34
N ILE A 28 -1.56 2.61 6.11
CA ILE A 28 -0.44 3.16 5.32
C ILE A 28 -0.66 4.64 5.03
N LYS A 29 -1.87 5.02 4.56
CA LYS A 29 -2.24 6.42 4.31
C LYS A 29 -2.04 7.29 5.54
N GLY A 30 -2.55 6.84 6.70
CA GLY A 30 -2.48 7.59 7.95
C GLY A 30 -1.04 7.80 8.43
N ASP A 31 -0.19 6.79 8.27
CA ASP A 31 1.22 6.90 8.65
C ASP A 31 2.03 7.76 7.68
N LEU A 32 1.79 7.62 6.36
CA LEU A 32 2.41 8.49 5.36
C LEU A 32 1.99 9.95 5.58
N ALA A 33 0.72 10.24 5.85
CA ALA A 33 0.26 11.59 6.11
C ALA A 33 0.97 12.24 7.32
N LYS A 34 1.27 11.45 8.35
CA LYS A 34 1.94 11.92 9.58
C LYS A 34 3.45 12.06 9.43
N LYS A 35 4.11 11.05 8.84
CA LYS A 35 5.57 10.93 8.82
C LYS A 35 6.20 11.41 7.51
N HIS A 36 5.48 11.26 6.39
CA HIS A 36 5.97 11.53 5.04
C HIS A 36 4.92 12.27 4.20
N PRO A 37 4.51 13.49 4.60
CA PRO A 37 3.37 14.19 3.98
C PRO A 37 3.56 14.44 2.47
N HIS A 38 4.79 14.60 2.00
CA HIS A 38 5.08 14.76 0.58
C HIS A 38 4.71 13.50 -0.24
N ILE A 39 5.06 12.31 0.25
CA ILE A 39 4.71 11.02 -0.37
C ILE A 39 3.21 10.81 -0.33
N TYR A 40 2.56 11.14 0.79
CA TYR A 40 1.10 11.06 0.91
C TYR A 40 0.40 11.94 -0.14
N GLU A 41 0.81 13.19 -0.29
CA GLU A 41 0.20 14.10 -1.28
C GLU A 41 0.50 13.68 -2.73
N GLU A 42 1.67 13.11 -3.01
CA GLU A 42 1.96 12.49 -4.31
C GLU A 42 1.02 11.32 -4.60
N TRP A 43 0.91 10.37 -3.67
CA TRP A 43 0.03 9.22 -3.83
C TRP A 43 -1.45 9.63 -3.93
N LYS A 44 -1.86 10.66 -3.18
CA LYS A 44 -3.21 11.23 -3.23
C LYS A 44 -3.54 11.89 -4.57
N LYS A 45 -2.58 12.56 -5.22
CA LYS A 45 -2.76 13.10 -6.59
C LYS A 45 -3.06 11.99 -7.60
N GLU A 46 -2.51 10.81 -7.39
CA GLU A 46 -2.82 9.60 -8.16
C GLU A 46 -4.04 8.84 -7.64
N LYS A 47 -4.91 9.49 -6.86
CA LYS A 47 -6.13 8.91 -6.26
C LYS A 47 -5.85 7.65 -5.44
N PHE A 48 -4.67 7.57 -4.84
CA PHE A 48 -4.21 6.41 -4.09
C PHE A 48 -4.17 5.11 -4.90
N ASN A 49 -3.84 5.19 -6.18
CA ASN A 49 -3.64 4.02 -7.03
C ASN A 49 -2.65 3.04 -6.39
N ILE A 50 -3.03 1.77 -6.24
CA ILE A 50 -2.18 0.73 -5.62
C ILE A 50 -0.89 0.45 -6.42
N ASN A 51 -0.93 0.76 -7.72
CA ASN A 51 0.20 0.66 -8.64
C ASN A 51 1.09 1.92 -8.64
N HIS A 52 0.84 2.87 -7.73
CA HIS A 52 1.73 3.99 -7.49
C HIS A 52 3.15 3.50 -7.18
N LEU A 53 4.14 4.12 -7.82
CA LEU A 53 5.54 3.76 -7.69
C LEU A 53 6.19 4.56 -6.55
N PHE A 54 6.27 3.93 -5.38
CA PHE A 54 6.96 4.50 -4.24
C PHE A 54 8.48 4.40 -4.40
N SER A 55 9.19 5.46 -4.02
CA SER A 55 10.65 5.43 -3.96
C SER A 55 11.12 4.78 -2.66
N LEU A 56 11.73 3.60 -2.77
CA LEU A 56 12.44 2.92 -1.69
C LEU A 56 13.93 3.13 -1.88
N GLN A 57 14.56 3.74 -0.87
CA GLN A 57 16.00 3.95 -0.85
C GLN A 57 16.65 2.87 0.02
N ASP A 58 17.54 2.11 -0.60
CA ASP A 58 18.42 1.15 0.04
C ASP A 58 19.86 1.57 -0.25
N GLU A 59 20.58 1.96 0.80
CA GLU A 59 21.92 2.57 0.70
C GLU A 59 21.96 3.72 -0.33
N ASP A 60 22.80 3.57 -1.36
CA ASP A 60 22.99 4.53 -2.46
C ASP A 60 22.02 4.32 -3.63
N MET A 61 21.19 3.26 -3.60
CA MET A 61 20.28 2.91 -4.67
C MET A 61 18.85 3.36 -4.36
N ARG A 62 18.20 3.96 -5.35
CA ARG A 62 16.79 4.36 -5.28
C ARG A 62 15.98 3.53 -6.27
N TYR A 63 15.18 2.63 -5.72
CA TYR A 63 14.28 1.77 -6.48
C TYR A 63 12.86 2.30 -6.41
N LYS A 64 12.07 1.96 -7.43
CA LYS A 64 10.65 2.27 -7.51
C LYS A 64 9.85 0.99 -7.41
N TYR A 65 8.98 0.91 -6.41
CA TYR A 65 8.19 -0.28 -6.11
C TYR A 65 6.72 0.08 -5.90
N THR A 66 5.82 -0.81 -6.34
CA THR A 66 4.41 -0.76 -5.93
C THR A 66 4.26 -1.32 -4.52
N LEU A 67 3.08 -1.16 -3.91
CA LEU A 67 2.79 -1.79 -2.61
C LEU A 67 2.94 -3.31 -2.65
N LEU A 68 2.57 -3.95 -3.77
CA LEU A 68 2.74 -5.40 -3.93
C LEU A 68 4.22 -5.81 -3.81
N HIS A 69 5.11 -5.14 -4.55
CA HIS A 69 6.55 -5.40 -4.47
C HIS A 69 7.09 -5.20 -3.06
N ILE A 70 6.66 -4.13 -2.39
CA ILE A 70 7.04 -3.83 -1.00
C ILE A 70 6.57 -4.94 -0.06
N PHE A 71 5.31 -5.38 -0.15
CA PHE A 71 4.79 -6.44 0.71
C PHE A 71 5.48 -7.79 0.49
N VAL A 72 5.80 -8.12 -0.77
CA VAL A 72 6.60 -9.31 -1.11
C VAL A 72 7.99 -9.22 -0.50
N TYR A 73 8.66 -8.07 -0.63
CA TYR A 73 9.99 -7.84 -0.06
C TYR A 73 10.03 -8.03 1.46
N TYR A 74 8.99 -7.60 2.18
CA TYR A 74 8.87 -7.77 3.64
C TYR A 74 8.19 -9.08 4.09
N GLY A 75 7.79 -9.96 3.18
CA GLY A 75 7.16 -11.24 3.52
C GLY A 75 5.78 -11.12 4.18
N LEU A 76 5.01 -10.07 3.86
CA LEU A 76 3.72 -9.78 4.51
C LEU A 76 2.57 -10.56 3.86
N GLU A 77 2.55 -11.88 4.01
CA GLU A 77 1.61 -12.78 3.31
C GLU A 77 0.13 -12.35 3.45
N GLY A 78 -0.31 -11.97 4.66
CA GLY A 78 -1.67 -11.49 4.90
C GLY A 78 -1.99 -10.21 4.12
N ALA A 79 -1.05 -9.26 4.06
CA ALA A 79 -1.19 -8.03 3.29
C ALA A 79 -1.23 -8.29 1.78
N ILE A 80 -0.40 -9.24 1.30
CA ILE A 80 -0.41 -9.68 -0.11
C ILE A 80 -1.78 -10.25 -0.46
N LYS A 81 -2.30 -11.18 0.36
CA LYS A 81 -3.63 -11.79 0.16
C LYS A 81 -4.74 -10.73 0.15
N SER A 82 -4.72 -9.81 1.10
CA SER A 82 -5.71 -8.73 1.18
C SER A 82 -5.62 -7.74 0.02
N LEU A 83 -4.41 -7.43 -0.46
CA LEU A 83 -4.21 -6.56 -1.62
C LEU A 83 -4.81 -7.19 -2.89
N LEU A 84 -4.50 -8.47 -3.13
CA LEU A 84 -5.01 -9.21 -4.30
C LEU A 84 -6.52 -9.47 -4.23
N ALA A 85 -7.08 -9.69 -3.04
CA ALA A 85 -8.52 -9.86 -2.87
C ALA A 85 -9.30 -8.54 -3.04
N GLY A 86 -8.74 -7.41 -2.61
CA GLY A 86 -9.36 -6.09 -2.75
C GLY A 86 -9.41 -5.57 -4.18
N GLU A 87 -8.36 -5.85 -4.97
CA GLU A 87 -8.30 -5.48 -6.40
C GLU A 87 -9.45 -6.09 -7.21
N ASN A 88 -9.86 -7.32 -6.89
CA ASN A 88 -10.95 -8.01 -7.57
C ASN A 88 -12.34 -7.46 -7.17
N ALA A 89 -12.49 -6.92 -5.97
CA ALA A 89 -13.77 -6.45 -5.45
C ALA A 89 -14.14 -5.04 -5.94
N GLU A 90 -13.17 -4.17 -6.23
CA GLU A 90 -13.41 -2.83 -6.79
C GLU A 90 -13.65 -2.85 -8.31
N GLY A 91 -13.45 -4.00 -8.97
CA GLY A 91 -13.68 -4.20 -10.41
C GLY A 91 -15.08 -4.67 -10.81
N GLU A 92 -15.96 -5.00 -9.85
CA GLU A 92 -17.29 -5.60 -10.10
C GLU A 92 -18.47 -4.63 -9.91
N GLU A 93 -18.28 -3.38 -9.47
CA GLU A 93 -19.39 -2.46 -9.15
C GLU A 93 -20.01 -1.72 -10.37
N ASP A 94 -19.54 -1.90 -11.60
CA ASP A 94 -20.00 -1.12 -12.77
C ASP A 94 -20.68 -1.95 -13.88
N ILE A 95 -21.36 -3.06 -13.57
CA ILE A 95 -22.30 -3.70 -14.52
C ILE A 95 -23.57 -4.22 -13.82
N GLU A 96 -24.44 -3.31 -13.37
CA GLU A 96 -25.89 -3.58 -13.35
C GLU A 96 -26.69 -2.41 -13.95
N LEU A 97 -26.91 -2.53 -15.26
CA LEU A 97 -28.14 -2.28 -16.02
C LEU A 97 -29.17 -1.25 -15.48
N SER A 98 -29.47 -0.27 -16.32
CA SER A 98 -30.87 0.13 -16.56
C SER A 98 -31.15 0.16 -18.05
N VAL A 99 -31.95 -0.84 -18.46
CA VAL A 99 -32.71 -1.00 -19.71
C VAL A 99 -33.64 0.18 -19.95
#